data_AF-A0A934EHJ2-F1
#
_entry.id   AF-A0A934EHJ2-F1
#
_cell.length_a   1.000
_cell.length_b   1.000
_cell.length_c   1.000
_cell.angle_alpha   90.00
_cell.angle_beta   90.00
_cell.angle_gamma   90.00
#
_symmetry.space_group_name_H-M   'P 1'
#
loop_
_entity.id
_entity.type
_entity.pdbx_description
1 polymer ?
#
loop_
_entity_poly.entity_id
_entity_poly.type
_entity_poly.pdbx_seq_one_letter_code
_entity_poly.pdbx_strand_id
1 'polypeptide(L)'
;MIIDARELSFDDAFKELKDVVSYGYASFDEVLIFVDTYDGEKINLITGFAEMLLECKTRVVEANGYYIVRVKQESAEGVLRG
;
A
#
# COMPACT_ATOMS: atom_id res chain seq x y z
N MET A 1 10.14 -0.40 -1.26
CA MET A 1 9.76 -1.35 -2.35
C MET A 1 8.80 -0.64 -3.30
N ILE A 2 8.75 -1.00 -4.59
CA ILE A 2 7.81 -0.40 -5.56
C ILE A 2 6.90 -1.49 -6.14
N ILE A 3 5.60 -1.19 -6.20
CA ILE A 3 4.57 -1.98 -6.90
C ILE A 3 3.98 -1.09 -8.00
N ASP A 4 4.00 -1.57 -9.24
CA ASP A 4 3.38 -0.87 -10.37
C ASP A 4 2.01 -1.47 -10.67
N ALA A 5 0.96 -0.88 -10.11
CA ALA A 5 -0.41 -1.39 -10.22
C ALA A 5 -1.21 -0.82 -11.41
N ARG A 6 -0.55 -0.07 -12.31
CA ARG A 6 -1.21 0.59 -13.46
C ARG A 6 -1.83 -0.40 -14.43
N GLU A 7 -1.10 -1.48 -14.75
CA GLU A 7 -1.57 -2.53 -15.66
C GLU A 7 -2.10 -3.76 -14.93
N LEU A 8 -2.11 -3.74 -13.59
CA LEU A 8 -2.58 -4.86 -12.79
C LEU A 8 -4.10 -4.83 -12.60
N SER A 9 -4.68 -6.02 -12.54
CA SER A 9 -6.02 -6.22 -12.00
C SER A 9 -6.03 -5.89 -10.50
N PHE A 10 -7.21 -5.66 -9.92
CA PHE A 10 -7.35 -5.44 -8.48
C PHE A 10 -6.80 -6.63 -7.66
N ASP A 11 -7.14 -7.85 -8.07
CA ASP A 11 -6.74 -9.06 -7.37
C ASP A 11 -5.22 -9.25 -7.38
N ASP A 12 -4.57 -8.96 -8.51
CA ASP A 12 -3.11 -9.04 -8.62
C ASP A 12 -2.42 -7.98 -7.77
N ALA A 13 -2.92 -6.74 -7.80
CA ALA A 13 -2.39 -5.66 -6.98
C ALA A 13 -2.52 -5.96 -5.47
N PHE A 14 -3.64 -6.53 -5.03
CA PHE A 14 -3.83 -6.92 -3.63
C PHE A 14 -2.94 -8.09 -3.23
N LYS A 15 -2.78 -9.08 -4.11
CA LYS A 15 -1.89 -10.21 -3.87
C LYS A 15 -0.45 -9.76 -3.72
N GLU A 16 0.03 -8.92 -4.63
CA GLU A 16 1.40 -8.40 -4.58
C GLU A 16 1.63 -7.55 -3.33
N LEU A 17 0.69 -6.67 -2.99
CA LEU A 17 0.76 -5.87 -1.76
C LEU A 17 0.78 -6.76 -0.51
N LYS A 18 -0.10 -7.76 -0.43
CA LYS A 18 -0.14 -8.70 0.69
C LYS A 18 1.18 -9.46 0.83
N ASP A 19 1.73 -9.93 -0.28
CA ASP A 19 2.99 -10.66 -0.30
C ASP A 19 4.12 -9.76 0.21
N VAL A 20 4.25 -8.53 -0.34
CA VAL A 20 5.27 -7.56 0.08
C VAL A 20 5.16 -7.20 1.57
N VAL A 21 3.95 -7.00 2.09
CA VAL A 21 3.74 -6.74 3.52
C VAL A 21 4.10 -7.98 4.36
N SER A 22 3.71 -9.18 3.92
CA SER A 22 3.99 -10.44 4.63
C SER A 22 5.49 -10.78 4.69
N TYR A 23 6.26 -10.38 3.67
CA TYR A 23 7.73 -10.47 3.68
C TYR A 23 8.40 -9.44 4.61
N GLY A 24 7.62 -8.56 5.23
CA GLY A 24 8.09 -7.58 6.20
C GLY A 24 8.68 -6.31 5.57
N TYR A 25 8.61 -6.14 4.25
CA TYR A 25 9.16 -4.94 3.60
C TYR A 25 8.56 -3.65 4.17
N ALA A 26 7.24 -3.66 4.39
CA ALA A 26 6.50 -2.53 4.94
C ALA A 26 6.84 -2.22 6.41
N SER A 27 7.48 -3.16 7.14
CA SER A 27 7.95 -2.94 8.52
C SER A 27 9.27 -2.17 8.58
N PHE A 28 10.13 -2.32 7.57
CA PHE A 28 11.45 -1.68 7.53
C PHE A 28 11.46 -0.40 6.70
N ASP A 29 10.66 -0.34 5.63
CA ASP A 29 10.66 0.75 4.66
C ASP A 29 9.26 0.97 4.05
N GLU A 30 9.07 2.09 3.36
CA GLU A 30 7.82 2.38 2.64
C GLU A 30 7.68 1.50 1.38
N VAL A 31 6.47 0.99 1.16
CA VAL A 31 6.05 0.40 -0.10
C VAL A 31 5.34 1.49 -0.90
N LEU A 32 5.82 1.75 -2.11
CA LEU A 32 5.24 2.74 -3.02
C LEU A 32 4.45 2.02 -4.09
N ILE A 33 3.17 2.34 -4.22
CA ILE A 33 2.26 1.75 -5.22
C ILE A 33 1.86 2.84 -6.19
N PHE A 34 2.09 2.60 -7.48
CA PHE A 34 1.69 3.51 -8.55
C PHE A 34 0.35 3.07 -9.13
N VAL A 35 -0.61 4.00 -9.14
CA VAL A 35 -1.95 3.81 -9.69
C VAL A 35 -2.24 4.95 -10.66
N ASP A 36 -2.95 4.67 -11.75
CA ASP A 36 -3.35 5.71 -12.69
C ASP A 36 -4.41 6.64 -12.06
N THR A 37 -4.35 7.94 -12.34
CA THR A 37 -5.34 8.90 -11.84
C THR A 37 -6.75 8.69 -12.39
N TYR A 38 -6.88 8.04 -13.55
CA TYR A 38 -8.18 7.68 -14.11
C TYR A 38 -8.86 6.53 -13.36
N ASP A 39 -8.15 5.81 -12.49
CA ASP A 39 -8.63 4.66 -11.72
C ASP A 39 -8.83 5.00 -10.23
N GLY A 40 -9.73 5.95 -9.97
CA GLY A 40 -10.01 6.47 -8.63
C GLY A 40 -10.50 5.41 -7.63
N GLU A 41 -11.22 4.40 -8.12
CA GLU A 41 -11.74 3.29 -7.32
C GLU A 41 -10.59 2.41 -6.79
N LYS A 42 -9.58 2.15 -7.61
CA LYS A 42 -8.39 1.36 -7.25
C LYS A 42 -7.59 1.93 -6.11
N ILE A 43 -7.48 3.25 -6.00
CA ILE A 43 -6.79 3.86 -4.85
C ILE A 43 -7.55 3.55 -3.58
N ASN A 44 -8.86 3.82 -3.55
CA ASN A 44 -9.68 3.66 -2.35
C ASN A 44 -9.68 2.21 -1.87
N LEU A 45 -9.74 1.26 -2.80
CA LEU A 45 -9.70 -0.15 -2.47
C LEU A 45 -8.31 -0.59 -1.99
N ILE A 46 -7.22 -0.15 -2.64
CA ILE A 46 -5.85 -0.45 -2.20
C ILE A 46 -5.57 0.14 -0.81
N THR A 47 -5.96 1.40 -0.55
CA THR A 47 -5.77 2.03 0.76
C THR A 47 -6.59 1.34 1.83
N GLY A 48 -7.87 1.05 1.55
CA GLY A 48 -8.74 0.34 2.48
C GLY A 48 -8.24 -1.07 2.80
N PHE A 49 -7.78 -1.81 1.78
CA PHE A 49 -7.18 -3.13 1.96
C PHE A 49 -5.93 -3.06 2.84
N ALA A 50 -5.02 -2.13 2.56
CA ALA A 50 -3.79 -1.95 3.32
C ALA A 50 -4.06 -1.58 4.80
N GLU A 51 -4.98 -0.65 5.04
CA GLU A 51 -5.26 -0.16 6.39
C GLU A 51 -6.07 -1.15 7.22
N MET A 52 -7.14 -1.72 6.64
CA MET A 52 -8.08 -2.54 7.39
C MET A 52 -7.64 -3.99 7.54
N LEU A 53 -6.98 -4.55 6.52
CA LEU A 53 -6.66 -5.98 6.49
C LEU A 53 -5.18 -6.27 6.71
N LEU A 54 -4.29 -5.31 6.43
CA LEU A 54 -2.84 -5.48 6.57
C LEU A 54 -2.23 -4.64 7.69
N GLU A 55 -3.06 -3.91 8.46
CA GLU A 55 -2.63 -3.08 9.60
C GLU A 55 -1.52 -2.08 9.22
N CYS A 56 -1.66 -1.48 8.04
CA CYS A 56 -0.72 -0.48 7.54
C CYS A 56 -1.28 0.93 7.68
N LYS A 57 -0.41 1.93 7.67
CA LYS A 57 -0.75 3.33 7.40
C LYS A 57 -0.52 3.62 5.93
N THR A 58 -1.49 4.32 5.30
CA THR A 58 -1.33 4.78 3.93
C THR A 58 -1.23 6.30 3.83
N ARG A 59 -0.54 6.78 2.79
CA ARG A 59 -0.56 8.17 2.37
C ARG A 59 -0.58 8.24 0.86
N VAL A 60 -1.56 8.93 0.30
CA VAL A 60 -1.69 9.12 -1.15
C VAL A 60 -1.10 10.47 -1.56
N VAL A 61 -0.32 10.47 -2.64
CA VAL A 61 0.18 11.68 -3.29
C VAL A 61 -0.16 11.62 -4.77
N GLU A 62 -0.79 12.66 -5.31
CA GLU A 62 -1.05 12.77 -6.75
C GLU A 62 0.08 13.54 -7.44
N ALA A 63 0.64 12.98 -8.50
CA ALA A 63 1.67 13.61 -9.32
C ALA A 63 1.71 13.05 -10.74
N ASN A 64 1.83 13.93 -11.74
CA ASN A 64 2.05 13.57 -13.15
C ASN A 64 1.05 12.56 -13.74
N GLY A 65 -0.23 12.63 -13.34
CA GLY A 65 -1.27 11.70 -13.81
C GLY A 65 -1.29 10.35 -13.07
N TYR A 66 -0.54 10.23 -11.97
CA TYR A 66 -0.53 9.03 -11.13
C TYR A 66 -0.84 9.37 -9.67
N TYR A 67 -1.48 8.41 -9.00
CA TYR A 67 -1.49 8.32 -7.56
C TYR A 67 -0.33 7.45 -7.09
N ILE A 68 0.40 7.96 -6.10
CA ILE A 68 1.47 7.26 -5.41
C ILE A 68 0.96 6.97 -4.01
N VAL A 69 0.58 5.71 -3.76
CA VAL A 69 0.16 5.24 -2.45
C VAL A 69 1.39 4.77 -1.70
N ARG A 70 1.72 5.46 -0.61
CA ARG A 70 2.78 5.05 0.31
C ARG A 70 2.18 4.21 1.40
N VAL A 71 2.69 3.01 1.59
CA VAL A 71 2.21 2.04 2.58
C VAL A 71 3.35 1.72 3.54
N LYS A 72 3.08 1.84 4.83
CA LYS A 72 4.02 1.47 5.89
C LYS A 72 3.28 0.70 6.96
N GLN A 73 3.81 -0.45 7.36
CA GLN A 73 3.21 -1.26 8.40
C GLN A 73 3.39 -0.56 9.74
N GLU A 74 2.33 -0.51 10.55
CA GLU A 74 2.50 -0.06 11.92
C GLU A 74 3.28 -1.14 12.68
N SER A 75 4.54 -0.86 12.99
CA SER A 75 5.31 -1.73 13.87
C SER A 75 4.54 -1.93 15.17
N ALA A 76 4.38 -3.18 15.62
CA ALA A 76 3.82 -3.55 16.92
C ALA A 76 4.65 -3.04 18.13
N GLU A 77 5.60 -2.11 17.92
CA GLU A 77 6.43 -1.48 18.96
C GLU A 77 5.65 -0.51 19.86
N GLY A 78 4.38 -0.24 19.58
CA GLY A 78 3.49 0.56 20.43
C GLY A 78 2.91 -0.16 21.66
N VAL A 79 3.09 -1.48 21.80
CA VAL A 79 2.46 -2.28 22.88
C VAL A 79 3.44 -2.66 24.00
N LEU A 80 4.75 -2.44 23.83
CA LEU A 80 5.77 -2.87 24.81
C LEU A 80 6.59 -1.73 25.42
N ARG A 81 5.91 -0.66 25.85
CA ARG A 81 6.45 0.26 26.88
C ARG A 81 5.47 0.36 28.04
N GLY A 82 5.33 -0.76 28.73
CA GLY A 82 4.95 -0.81 30.16
C GLY A 82 6.19 -0.70 31.03
#